data_AF-A0A9E8N6W0-F1
#
_entry.id   AF-A0A9E8N6W0-F1
#
_cell.length_a   1.000
_cell.length_b   1.000
_cell.length_c   1.000
_cell.angle_alpha   90.00
_cell.angle_beta   90.00
_cell.angle_gamma   90.00
#
_symmetry.space_group_name_H-M   'P 1'
#
loop_
_entity.id
_entity.type
_entity.pdbx_description
1 polymer ?
#
loop_
_entity_poly.entity_id
_entity_poly.type
_entity_poly.pdbx_seq_one_letter_code
_entity_poly.pdbx_strand_id
1 'polypeptide(L)'
;MKSALLLLIVVLLSVSCSKKDNTEPELTIDPTNELVGTTWQRTINPDLFNYLKFKNGKEVEFSSKFKSEVSIPAALPYTFKEKTVVYAGNGFNYTGTISADTMSVMGTAGMMTYVKLNK
;
A
#
# COMPACT_ATOMS: atom_id res chain seq x y z
N MET A 1 -72.50 -22.22 5.65
CA MET A 1 -72.26 -22.62 4.24
C MET A 1 -72.24 -21.38 3.37
N LYS A 2 -71.11 -21.09 2.73
CA LYS A 2 -70.98 -20.47 1.39
C LYS A 2 -69.48 -20.38 1.07
N SER A 3 -69.05 -21.30 0.21
CA SER A 3 -67.72 -21.31 -0.39
C SER A 3 -67.57 -20.21 -1.44
N ALA A 4 -66.33 -19.75 -1.54
CA ALA A 4 -65.58 -19.38 -2.73
C ALA A 4 -66.14 -18.27 -3.64
N LEU A 5 -65.42 -17.15 -3.70
CA LEU A 5 -64.90 -16.66 -4.97
C LEU A 5 -63.66 -15.77 -4.76
N LEU A 6 -62.72 -15.93 -5.69
CA LEU A 6 -61.37 -15.41 -5.79
C LEU A 6 -61.22 -13.91 -5.49
N LEU A 7 -60.06 -13.53 -4.94
CA LEU A 7 -59.29 -12.45 -5.52
C LEU A 7 -57.78 -12.68 -5.33
N LEU A 8 -57.18 -12.91 -6.50
CA LEU A 8 -55.78 -13.05 -6.84
C LEU A 8 -55.02 -11.78 -6.39
N ILE A 9 -54.32 -11.81 -5.26
CA ILE A 9 -53.37 -10.75 -4.92
C ILE A 9 -52.05 -11.09 -5.61
N VAL A 10 -51.89 -10.50 -6.80
CA VAL A 10 -50.65 -10.47 -7.58
C VAL A 10 -49.56 -9.89 -6.69
N VAL A 11 -48.55 -10.71 -6.43
CA VAL A 11 -47.28 -10.33 -5.79
C VAL A 11 -46.65 -9.24 -6.65
N LEU A 12 -46.79 -7.98 -6.22
CA LEU A 12 -45.99 -6.88 -6.73
C LEU A 12 -44.54 -7.13 -6.31
N LEU A 13 -43.77 -7.69 -7.25
CA LEU A 13 -42.33 -7.67 -7.24
C LEU A 13 -41.87 -6.21 -7.18
N SER A 14 -41.66 -5.68 -5.98
CA SER A 14 -40.76 -4.56 -5.81
C SER A 14 -39.35 -5.07 -6.09
N VAL A 15 -38.97 -4.98 -7.37
CA VAL A 15 -37.57 -4.94 -7.79
C VAL A 15 -37.00 -3.68 -7.15
N SER A 16 -36.64 -3.78 -5.88
CA SER A 16 -35.86 -2.78 -5.19
C SER A 16 -34.45 -2.91 -5.76
N CYS A 17 -34.10 -2.01 -6.67
CA CYS A 17 -32.73 -1.73 -7.02
C CYS A 17 -31.99 -1.36 -5.73
N SER A 18 -31.39 -2.35 -5.05
CA SER A 18 -30.28 -2.06 -4.16
C SER A 18 -29.18 -1.52 -5.05
N LYS A 19 -29.03 -0.20 -5.06
CA LYS A 19 -27.74 0.43 -5.37
C LYS A 19 -26.72 -0.31 -4.52
N LYS A 20 -25.88 -1.08 -5.20
CA LYS A 20 -24.67 -1.64 -4.62
C LYS A 20 -23.82 -0.43 -4.29
N ASP A 21 -23.91 0.04 -3.04
CA ASP A 21 -22.93 0.96 -2.50
C ASP A 21 -21.60 0.21 -2.58
N ASN A 22 -20.87 0.45 -3.67
CA ASN A 22 -19.44 0.21 -3.74
C ASN A 22 -18.79 1.29 -2.88
N THR A 23 -19.09 1.29 -1.58
CA THR A 23 -18.23 1.96 -0.61
C THR A 23 -17.02 1.06 -0.51
N GLU A 24 -16.05 1.34 -1.36
CA GLU A 24 -14.66 0.95 -1.15
C GLU A 24 -14.37 1.13 0.34
N PRO A 25 -13.90 0.11 1.07
CA PRO A 25 -13.70 0.22 2.49
C PRO A 25 -12.79 1.43 2.73
N GLU A 26 -13.35 2.45 3.37
CA GLU A 26 -12.62 3.65 3.75
C GLU A 26 -11.42 3.16 4.57
N LEU A 27 -10.23 3.26 3.95
CA LEU A 27 -8.98 2.88 4.56
C LEU A 27 -8.78 3.82 5.75
N THR A 28 -9.22 3.37 6.91
CA THR A 28 -8.87 3.98 8.20
C THR A 28 -7.35 3.90 8.29
N ILE A 29 -6.70 5.02 7.95
CA ILE A 29 -5.25 5.17 8.05
C ILE A 29 -4.95 5.14 9.54
N ASP A 30 -4.50 4.00 10.04
CA ASP A 30 -3.97 3.91 11.39
C ASP A 30 -2.82 4.93 11.52
N PRO A 31 -2.95 5.96 12.37
CA PRO A 31 -1.96 7.04 12.47
C PRO A 31 -0.62 6.57 13.09
N THR A 32 -0.44 5.27 13.37
CA THR A 32 0.80 4.70 13.94
C THR A 32 1.91 4.44 12.92
N ASN A 33 1.63 4.48 11.61
CA ASN A 33 2.62 4.22 10.59
C ASN A 33 3.30 5.50 10.07
N GLU A 34 4.35 5.92 10.77
CA GLU A 34 5.15 7.12 10.46
C GLU A 34 5.85 7.11 9.09
N LEU A 35 5.85 5.97 8.40
CA LEU A 35 6.37 5.89 7.04
C LEU A 35 5.41 6.50 6.02
N VAL A 36 4.10 6.52 6.28
CA VAL A 36 3.12 7.01 5.30
C VAL A 36 3.41 8.47 4.93
N GLY A 37 3.47 8.75 3.63
CA GLY A 37 3.80 10.07 3.07
C GLY A 37 5.31 10.35 2.94
N THR A 38 6.17 9.44 3.37
CA THR A 38 7.64 9.62 3.31
C THR A 38 8.24 9.07 2.02
N THR A 39 9.39 9.61 1.64
CA THR A 39 10.22 9.08 0.55
C THR A 39 11.64 8.93 1.06
N TRP A 40 12.26 7.80 0.75
CA TRP A 40 13.59 7.43 1.19
C TRP A 40 14.46 7.16 -0.02
N GLN A 41 15.71 7.62 0.01
CA GLN A 41 16.64 7.49 -1.10
C GLN A 41 17.90 6.77 -0.65
N ARG A 42 18.37 5.83 -1.48
CA ARG A 42 19.73 5.30 -1.40
C ARG A 42 20.49 5.68 -2.66
N THR A 43 21.67 6.24 -2.49
CA THR A 43 22.62 6.45 -3.58
C THR A 43 23.48 5.20 -3.75
N ILE A 44 23.48 4.62 -4.95
CA ILE A 44 24.31 3.45 -5.30
C ILE A 44 25.62 3.94 -5.92
N ASN A 45 25.52 4.89 -6.84
CA ASN A 45 26.62 5.64 -7.42
C ASN A 45 26.09 7.05 -7.80
N PRO A 46 26.94 7.99 -8.28
CA PRO A 46 26.52 9.38 -8.54
C PRO A 46 25.31 9.54 -9.48
N ASP A 47 25.08 8.58 -10.37
CA ASP A 47 23.99 8.61 -11.35
C ASP A 47 22.85 7.63 -11.03
N LEU A 48 23.02 6.74 -10.06
CA LEU A 48 22.09 5.65 -9.76
C LEU A 48 21.56 5.73 -8.34
N PHE A 49 20.24 5.91 -8.24
CA PHE A 49 19.52 6.03 -6.98
C PHE A 49 18.38 5.01 -6.92
N ASN A 50 18.12 4.50 -5.72
CA ASN A 50 16.89 3.76 -5.41
C ASN A 50 16.01 4.59 -4.49
N TYR A 51 14.71 4.52 -4.71
CA TYR A 51 13.69 5.19 -3.91
C TYR A 51 12.73 4.19 -3.31
N LEU A 52 12.35 4.44 -2.06
CA LEU A 52 11.21 3.81 -1.41
C LEU A 52 10.20 4.91 -1.06
N LYS A 53 8.99 4.81 -1.62
CA LYS A 53 7.92 5.78 -1.38
C LYS A 53 6.72 5.09 -0.74
N PHE A 54 6.43 5.45 0.50
CA PHE A 54 5.35 4.87 1.28
C PHE A 54 4.08 5.71 1.11
N LYS A 55 3.24 5.37 0.13
CA LYS A 55 2.03 6.15 -0.18
C LYS A 55 0.87 5.88 0.78
N ASN A 56 0.78 4.66 1.29
CA ASN A 56 -0.26 4.21 2.19
C ASN A 56 0.32 3.23 3.23
N GLY A 57 -0.51 2.73 4.14
CA GLY A 57 -0.08 1.83 5.23
C GLY A 57 0.21 0.37 4.83
N LYS A 58 0.07 0.00 3.55
CA LYS A 58 0.12 -1.39 3.07
C LYS A 58 1.15 -1.63 1.97
N GLU A 59 1.43 -0.61 1.15
CA GLU A 59 2.30 -0.71 -0.02
C GLU A 59 3.39 0.36 -0.02
N VAL A 60 4.59 -0.06 -0.40
CA VAL A 60 5.73 0.80 -0.69
C VAL A 60 6.05 0.70 -2.17
N GLU A 61 6.25 1.84 -2.82
CA GLU A 61 6.73 1.89 -4.19
C GLU A 61 8.25 1.87 -4.19
N PHE A 62 8.81 0.89 -4.89
CA PHE A 62 10.23 0.84 -5.22
C PHE A 62 10.44 1.37 -6.65
N SER A 63 11.38 2.30 -6.81
CA SER A 63 11.84 2.72 -8.13
C SER A 63 13.33 2.99 -8.14
N SER A 64 13.93 2.91 -9.32
CA SER A 64 15.31 3.29 -9.56
C SER A 64 15.36 4.47 -10.51
N LYS A 65 16.32 5.37 -10.29
CA LYS A 65 16.64 6.45 -11.22
C LYS A 65 18.07 6.28 -11.68
N PHE A 66 18.27 6.23 -13.00
CA PHE A 66 19.59 6.27 -13.62
C PHE A 66 19.68 7.52 -14.50
N LYS A 67 20.57 8.46 -14.16
CA LYS A 67 20.64 9.78 -14.80
C LYS A 67 19.27 10.49 -14.76
N SER A 68 18.64 10.73 -15.91
CA SER A 68 17.31 11.35 -16.03
C SER A 68 16.17 10.34 -16.12
N GLU A 69 16.47 9.05 -16.27
CA GLU A 69 15.48 8.01 -16.48
C GLU A 69 15.03 7.42 -15.15
N VAL A 70 13.71 7.30 -14.97
CA VAL A 70 13.09 6.70 -13.78
C VAL A 70 12.38 5.43 -14.22
N SER A 71 12.65 4.33 -13.51
CA SER A 71 11.97 3.07 -13.76
C SER A 71 10.48 3.18 -13.44
N ILE A 72 9.66 2.35 -14.08
CA ILE A 72 8.26 2.17 -13.66
C ILE A 72 8.28 1.71 -12.18
N PRO A 73 7.59 2.40 -11.26
CA PRO A 73 7.58 2.00 -9.86
C PRO A 73 6.90 0.64 -9.68
N ALA A 74 7.51 -0.22 -8.87
CA ALA A 74 6.92 -1.48 -8.43
C ALA A 74 6.26 -1.26 -7.06
N ALA A 75 4.96 -1.51 -6.95
CA ALA A 75 4.25 -1.53 -5.67
C ALA A 75 4.50 -2.86 -4.97
N LEU A 76 5.03 -2.80 -3.76
CA LEU A 76 5.42 -3.95 -2.96
C LEU A 76 4.66 -3.92 -1.63
N PRO A 77 4.08 -5.05 -1.18
CA PRO A 77 3.46 -5.10 0.13
C PRO A 77 4.52 -4.90 1.22
N TYR A 78 4.17 -4.20 2.28
CA TYR A 78 5.02 -4.06 3.45
C TYR A 78 4.25 -4.14 4.77
N THR A 79 4.98 -4.43 5.83
CA THR A 79 4.53 -4.28 7.21
C THR A 79 5.44 -3.32 7.94
N PHE A 80 4.87 -2.60 8.92
CA PHE A 80 5.62 -1.71 9.79
C PHE A 80 5.22 -1.93 11.24
N LYS A 81 6.20 -2.16 12.09
CA LYS A 81 6.00 -2.32 13.53
C LYS A 81 7.27 -1.91 14.27
N GLU A 82 7.14 -1.10 15.32
CA GLU A 82 8.25 -0.76 16.24
C GLU A 82 9.53 -0.32 15.48
N LYS A 83 9.40 0.67 14.59
CA LYS A 83 10.50 1.19 13.73
C LYS A 83 11.12 0.17 12.77
N THR A 84 10.53 -1.01 12.66
CA THR A 84 10.95 -2.05 11.72
C THR A 84 9.99 -2.12 10.55
N VAL A 85 10.52 -2.07 9.35
CA VAL A 85 9.79 -2.24 8.09
C VAL A 85 10.20 -3.56 7.44
N VAL A 86 9.24 -4.32 6.94
CA VAL A 86 9.51 -5.51 6.11
C VAL A 86 8.76 -5.36 4.80
N TYR A 87 9.46 -5.43 3.67
CA TYR A 87 8.84 -5.38 2.35
C TYR A 87 9.38 -6.49 1.45
N ALA A 88 8.54 -7.02 0.56
CA ALA A 88 8.91 -8.11 -0.35
C ALA A 88 9.38 -7.57 -1.71
N GLY A 89 10.45 -8.10 -2.28
CA GLY A 89 10.91 -7.75 -3.63
C GLY A 89 11.84 -8.80 -4.23
N ASN A 90 11.70 -9.08 -5.52
CA ASN A 90 12.52 -10.07 -6.25
C ASN A 90 12.59 -11.46 -5.58
N GLY A 91 11.51 -11.89 -4.92
CA GLY A 91 11.44 -13.17 -4.21
C GLY A 91 12.08 -13.19 -2.82
N PHE A 92 12.53 -12.03 -2.30
CA PHE A 92 13.13 -11.90 -0.97
C PHE A 92 12.35 -10.91 -0.10
N ASN A 93 12.45 -11.09 1.22
CA ASN A 93 12.00 -10.10 2.19
C ASN A 93 13.18 -9.24 2.62
N TYR A 94 13.00 -7.92 2.56
CA TYR A 94 13.95 -6.93 3.03
C TYR A 94 13.47 -6.40 4.37
N THR A 95 14.34 -6.45 5.38
CA THR A 95 14.04 -5.95 6.73
C THR A 95 14.84 -4.69 6.97
N GLY A 96 14.14 -3.58 7.24
CA GLY A 96 14.70 -2.28 7.55
C GLY A 96 14.44 -1.86 8.98
N THR A 97 15.41 -1.19 9.61
CA THR A 97 15.23 -0.52 10.90
C THR A 97 15.42 0.98 10.72
N ILE A 98 14.51 1.76 11.28
CA ILE A 98 14.49 3.21 11.19
C ILE A 98 15.10 3.83 12.44
N SER A 99 16.00 4.78 12.24
CA SER A 99 16.52 5.67 13.28
C SER A 99 16.61 7.08 12.71
N ALA A 100 15.80 7.99 13.27
CA ALA A 100 15.62 9.35 12.76
C ALA A 100 15.35 9.37 11.24
N ASP A 101 16.21 10.04 10.46
CA ASP A 101 16.10 10.17 9.00
C ASP A 101 16.89 9.10 8.24
N THR A 102 17.30 8.02 8.92
CA THR A 102 18.02 6.89 8.30
C THR A 102 17.26 5.58 8.44
N MET A 103 17.29 4.78 7.37
CA MET A 103 16.74 3.44 7.34
C MET A 103 17.82 2.47 6.88
N SER A 104 18.19 1.54 7.75
CA SER A 104 19.18 0.48 7.46
C SER A 104 18.44 -0.79 7.10
N VAL A 105 18.57 -1.23 5.85
CA VAL A 105 17.87 -2.39 5.29
C VAL A 105 18.85 -3.53 5.02
N MET A 106 18.59 -4.70 5.59
CA MET A 106 19.33 -5.91 5.25
C MET A 106 18.78 -6.49 3.93
N GLY A 107 19.63 -6.52 2.90
CA GLY A 107 19.35 -7.18 1.63
C GLY A 107 20.26 -8.38 1.38
N THR A 108 20.06 -9.04 0.25
CA THR A 108 20.87 -10.21 -0.16
C THR A 108 22.34 -9.90 -0.40
N ALA A 109 22.64 -8.66 -0.81
CA ALA A 109 24.00 -8.17 -1.05
C ALA A 109 24.61 -7.42 0.15
N GLY A 110 23.97 -7.49 1.33
CA GLY A 110 24.40 -6.81 2.55
C GLY A 110 23.52 -5.62 2.94
N MET A 111 24.05 -4.77 3.82
CA MET A 111 23.32 -3.65 4.41
C MET A 111 23.20 -2.49 3.42
N MET A 112 21.99 -1.98 3.25
CA MET A 112 21.64 -0.83 2.42
C MET A 112 21.13 0.30 3.30
N THR A 113 21.73 1.48 3.20
CA THR A 113 21.27 2.65 3.94
C THR A 113 20.46 3.56 3.02
N TYR A 114 19.25 3.89 3.46
CA TYR A 114 18.40 4.91 2.85
C TYR A 114 18.33 6.12 3.77
N VAL A 115 18.25 7.31 3.18
CA VAL A 115 18.06 8.59 3.87
C VAL A 115 16.69 9.14 3.51
N LYS A 116 15.96 9.64 4.50
CA LYS A 116 14.66 10.29 4.30
C LYS A 116 14.86 11.59 3.53
N LEU A 117 14.08 11.76 2.45
CA LEU A 117 14.05 13.02 1.73
C LEU A 117 13.07 13.96 2.42
N ASN A 118 13.58 15.07 2.92
CA ASN A 118 12.78 16.16 3.46
C ASN A 118 12.22 16.98 2.28
N LYS A 119 10.92 17.27 2.31
CA LYS A 119 10.25 18.14 1.33
C LYS A 119 10.50 19.60 1.66
#